data_AF-B9L0D1-F1
#
_entry.id   AF-B9L0D1-F1
#
_cell.length_a   1.000
_cell.length_b   1.000
_cell.length_c   1.000
_cell.angle_alpha   90.00
_cell.angle_beta   90.00
_cell.angle_gamma   90.00
#
_symmetry.space_group_name_H-M   'P 1'
#
loop_
_entity.id
_entity.type
_entity.pdbx_description
1 polymer ?
#
loop_
_entity_poly.entity_id
_entity_poly.type
_entity_poly.pdbx_seq_one_letter_code
_entity_poly.pdbx_strand_id
1 'polypeptide(L)'
;MCDNLHSACSDLLAEEFRHAPSRRTRHGRIDLMGAVPKHKVSKRRQGFRAAHQYIDVPPLTTCRTCGQKHRTHYVCPHCGHYRGRLVLDMEKKKRQRRPEA
;
A
#
# COMPACT_ATOMS: atom_id res chain seq x y z
N MET A 1 -3.74 11.36 -62.09
CA MET A 1 -4.02 12.00 -60.79
C MET A 1 -3.88 10.90 -59.73
N CYS A 2 -2.71 10.29 -59.47
CA CYS A 2 -1.45 10.87 -58.99
C CYS A 2 -1.68 12.10 -58.11
N ASP A 3 -1.58 11.91 -56.80
CA ASP A 3 -0.67 12.63 -55.88
C ASP A 3 -1.26 12.58 -54.46
N ASN A 4 -0.78 11.65 -53.62
CA ASN A 4 0.36 11.83 -52.70
C ASN A 4 -0.13 12.47 -51.38
N LEU A 5 -0.08 11.76 -50.24
CA LEU A 5 1.12 11.70 -49.39
C LEU A 5 1.91 13.02 -49.44
N HIS A 6 1.53 14.00 -48.61
CA HIS A 6 2.44 14.95 -47.92
C HIS A 6 1.62 15.98 -47.14
N SER A 7 1.35 15.69 -45.86
CA SER A 7 1.25 16.74 -44.85
C SER A 7 1.68 16.21 -43.47
N ALA A 8 2.71 15.38 -43.45
CA ALA A 8 3.68 15.44 -42.39
C ALA A 8 4.66 16.56 -42.76
N CYS A 9 4.50 17.74 -42.17
CA CYS A 9 5.54 18.77 -42.00
C CYS A 9 4.96 20.03 -41.33
N SER A 10 4.95 20.00 -39.99
CA SER A 10 5.05 21.14 -39.07
C SER A 10 5.09 20.51 -37.67
N ASP A 11 6.16 19.82 -37.26
CA ASP A 11 7.56 20.25 -37.33
C ASP A 11 7.73 21.76 -37.12
N LEU A 12 7.12 22.29 -36.06
CA LEU A 12 7.64 23.43 -35.30
C LEU A 12 7.13 23.33 -33.85
N LEU A 13 7.62 22.32 -33.12
CA LEU A 13 8.08 22.42 -31.72
C LEU A 13 8.69 21.08 -31.28
N ALA A 14 9.57 20.57 -32.14
CA ALA A 14 10.69 19.79 -31.68
C ALA A 14 11.59 20.70 -30.82
N GLU A 15 12.06 20.16 -29.70
CA GLU A 15 13.43 20.39 -29.24
C GLU A 15 13.80 21.73 -28.61
N GLU A 16 13.19 22.07 -27.47
CA GLU A 16 13.76 22.99 -26.48
C GLU A 16 12.95 22.81 -25.20
N PHE A 17 13.18 21.78 -24.38
CA PHE A 17 14.07 21.88 -23.23
C PHE A 17 14.77 20.53 -23.02
N ARG A 18 15.69 20.22 -23.95
CA ARG A 18 16.93 19.52 -23.61
C ARG A 18 17.77 20.43 -22.70
N HIS A 19 17.30 20.68 -21.48
CA HIS A 19 18.13 21.12 -20.37
C HIS A 19 18.11 20.01 -19.34
N ALA A 20 18.97 19.03 -19.61
CA ALA A 20 19.44 18.11 -18.60
C ALA A 20 19.87 18.93 -17.36
N PRO A 21 19.31 18.67 -16.16
CA PRO A 21 20.03 19.08 -14.97
C PRO A 21 21.34 18.31 -14.98
N SER A 22 22.39 19.05 -15.31
CA SER A 22 23.80 18.74 -15.15
C SER A 22 23.99 17.62 -14.15
N ARG A 23 24.50 16.48 -14.64
CA ARG A 23 25.29 15.50 -13.89
C ARG A 23 25.00 15.56 -12.40
N ARG A 24 23.86 14.99 -11.96
CA ARG A 24 23.68 14.76 -10.54
C ARG A 24 24.77 13.78 -10.17
N THR A 25 25.80 14.38 -9.60
CA THR A 25 27.07 13.86 -9.12
C THR A 25 27.06 12.35 -9.00
N ARG A 26 28.08 11.73 -9.58
CA ARG A 26 28.59 10.43 -9.11
C ARG A 26 28.38 10.43 -7.60
N HIS A 27 27.50 9.56 -7.08
CA HIS A 27 27.47 9.28 -5.65
C HIS A 27 28.75 8.49 -5.36
N GLY A 28 29.87 9.20 -5.45
CA GLY A 28 31.20 8.86 -4.99
C GLY A 28 31.53 9.77 -3.82
N ARG A 29 30.67 9.75 -2.80
CA ARG A 29 30.97 10.13 -1.43
C ARG A 29 30.29 9.12 -0.52
N ILE A 30 30.98 8.01 -0.35
CA ILE A 30 30.74 7.08 0.74
C ILE A 30 31.63 7.56 1.88
N ASP A 31 31.22 8.64 2.58
CA ASP A 31 31.89 9.14 3.78
C ASP A 31 30.78 9.50 4.79
N LEU A 32 30.12 8.51 5.40
CA LEU A 32 30.39 7.97 6.73
C LEU A 32 30.01 8.93 7.87
N MET A 33 28.79 8.83 8.42
CA MET A 33 28.52 9.05 9.86
C MET A 33 27.37 8.16 10.33
N GLY A 34 27.71 6.90 10.62
CA GLY A 34 26.83 5.85 11.13
C GLY A 34 27.46 4.46 10.93
N ALA A 35 27.06 3.46 11.71
CA ALA A 35 27.58 2.09 11.57
C ALA A 35 27.22 1.48 10.20
N VAL A 36 28.14 1.58 9.24
CA VAL A 36 27.97 1.02 7.89
C VAL A 36 28.42 -0.44 7.87
N PRO A 37 27.68 -1.37 7.24
CA PRO A 37 28.11 -2.75 7.10
C PRO A 37 29.40 -2.83 6.28
N LYS A 38 30.42 -3.50 6.83
CA LYS A 38 31.72 -3.69 6.18
C LYS A 38 31.64 -4.43 4.83
N HIS A 39 30.67 -5.32 4.69
CA HIS A 39 30.45 -6.12 3.48
C HIS A 39 28.98 -6.24 3.14
N LYS A 40 28.69 -6.49 1.86
CA LYS A 40 27.35 -6.81 1.38
C LYS A 40 26.86 -8.11 2.03
N VAL A 41 25.63 -8.10 2.51
CA VAL A 41 25.00 -9.31 3.03
C VAL A 41 24.70 -10.29 1.88
N SER A 42 25.05 -11.56 2.04
CA SER A 42 24.75 -12.59 1.05
C SER A 42 23.25 -12.79 0.84
N LYS A 43 22.84 -13.14 -0.39
CA LYS A 43 21.43 -13.42 -0.73
C LYS A 43 20.81 -14.47 0.21
N ARG A 44 21.57 -15.52 0.51
CA ARG A 44 21.20 -16.58 1.46
C ARG A 44 20.85 -16.00 2.84
N ARG A 45 21.74 -15.18 3.42
CA ARG A 45 21.54 -14.59 4.75
C ARG A 45 20.38 -13.60 4.78
N GLN A 46 20.16 -12.83 3.70
CA GLN A 46 19.00 -11.97 3.57
C GLN A 46 17.69 -12.79 3.52
N GLY A 47 17.65 -13.86 2.72
CA GLY A 47 16.50 -14.74 2.58
C GLY A 47 16.11 -15.40 3.90
N PHE A 48 17.08 -15.95 4.65
CA PHE A 48 16.80 -16.54 5.97
C PHE A 48 16.21 -15.54 6.98
N ARG A 49 16.67 -14.29 6.96
CA ARG A 49 16.08 -13.26 7.83
C ARG A 49 14.63 -12.94 7.45
N ALA A 50 14.34 -12.87 6.15
CA ALA A 50 12.98 -12.61 5.67
C ALA A 50 12.03 -13.80 5.84
N ALA A 51 12.55 -15.03 5.82
CA ALA A 51 11.75 -16.26 5.90
C ALA A 51 10.91 -16.37 7.18
N HIS A 52 11.35 -15.75 8.28
CA HIS A 52 10.61 -15.74 9.54
C HIS A 52 9.56 -14.63 9.65
N GLN A 53 9.49 -13.73 8.66
CA GLN A 53 8.57 -12.59 8.65
C GLN A 53 7.28 -12.92 7.89
N TYR A 54 6.61 -14.00 8.29
CA TYR A 54 5.29 -14.35 7.74
C TYR A 54 4.17 -13.75 8.60
N ILE A 55 3.02 -13.52 7.98
CA ILE A 55 1.83 -12.98 8.63
C ILE A 55 0.76 -14.06 8.62
N ASP A 56 0.31 -14.47 9.80
CA ASP A 56 -0.77 -15.43 9.94
C ASP A 56 -2.14 -14.76 9.85
N VAL A 57 -3.07 -15.44 9.18
CA VAL A 57 -4.46 -14.98 9.06
C VAL A 57 -5.19 -15.29 10.38
N PRO A 58 -5.92 -14.34 10.98
CA PRO A 58 -6.67 -14.60 12.20
C PRO A 58 -7.81 -15.61 11.95
N PRO A 59 -8.10 -16.49 12.92
CA PRO A 59 -9.20 -17.44 12.80
C PRO A 59 -10.55 -16.71 12.77
N LEU A 60 -11.43 -17.17 11.88
CA LEU A 60 -12.78 -16.64 11.71
C LEU A 60 -13.82 -17.73 11.99
N THR A 61 -14.83 -17.39 12.79
CA THR A 61 -15.97 -18.24 13.15
C THR A 61 -17.27 -17.67 12.60
N THR A 62 -18.25 -18.53 12.34
CA THR A 62 -19.58 -18.10 11.88
C THR A 62 -20.42 -17.56 13.03
N CYS A 63 -21.08 -16.42 12.81
CA CYS A 63 -22.00 -15.83 13.77
C CYS A 63 -23.32 -16.61 13.78
N ARG A 64 -23.83 -16.95 14.96
CA ARG A 64 -25.13 -17.65 15.09
C ARG A 64 -26.34 -16.77 14.74
N THR A 65 -26.22 -15.46 14.85
CA THR A 65 -27.35 -14.52 14.65
C THR A 65 -27.46 -14.06 13.20
N CYS A 66 -26.35 -13.76 12.52
CA CYS A 66 -26.36 -13.25 11.14
C CYS A 66 -25.71 -14.17 10.10
N GLY A 67 -25.13 -15.31 10.51
CA GLY A 67 -24.46 -16.26 9.60
C GLY A 67 -23.11 -15.80 9.04
N GLN A 68 -22.71 -14.55 9.26
CA GLN A 68 -21.45 -14.01 8.72
C GLN A 68 -20.23 -14.41 9.54
N LYS A 69 -19.06 -14.43 8.89
CA LYS A 69 -17.77 -14.71 9.53
C LYS A 69 -17.30 -13.52 10.37
N HIS A 70 -16.88 -13.78 11.60
CA HIS A 70 -16.28 -12.79 12.50
C HIS A 70 -15.11 -13.39 13.28
N ARG A 71 -14.31 -12.52 13.91
CA ARG A 71 -13.21 -12.98 14.77
C ARG A 71 -13.74 -13.68 16.01
N THR A 72 -13.09 -14.77 16.42
CA THR A 72 -13.43 -15.52 17.64
C THR A 72 -13.29 -14.64 18.88
N HIS A 73 -14.24 -14.70 19.81
CA HIS A 73 -14.33 -13.87 21.02
C HIS A 73 -14.56 -12.36 20.82
N TYR A 74 -14.81 -11.89 19.60
CA TYR A 74 -15.21 -10.49 19.34
C TYR A 74 -16.72 -10.36 19.13
N VAL A 75 -17.24 -9.16 19.39
CA VAL A 75 -18.59 -8.77 18.98
C VAL A 75 -18.65 -8.76 17.45
N CYS A 76 -19.73 -9.30 16.87
CA CYS A 76 -19.90 -9.28 15.43
C CYS A 76 -20.02 -7.82 14.92
N PRO A 77 -19.20 -7.39 13.95
CA PRO A 77 -19.23 -6.01 13.46
C PRO A 77 -20.49 -5.68 12.65
N HIS A 78 -21.21 -6.69 12.16
CA HIS A 78 -22.42 -6.51 11.37
C HIS A 78 -23.68 -6.41 12.23
N CYS A 79 -23.89 -7.37 13.13
CA CYS A 79 -25.11 -7.40 13.94
C CYS A 79 -24.94 -6.80 15.34
N GLY A 80 -23.72 -6.54 15.83
CA GLY A 80 -23.50 -5.99 17.17
C GLY A 80 -23.80 -6.96 18.32
N HIS A 81 -24.02 -8.25 18.02
CA HIS A 81 -24.35 -9.28 18.99
C HIS A 81 -23.12 -10.06 19.46
N TYR A 82 -23.14 -10.47 20.73
CA TYR A 82 -22.18 -11.39 21.35
C TYR A 82 -22.92 -12.36 22.28
N ARG A 83 -22.73 -13.66 22.08
CA ARG A 83 -23.39 -14.74 22.86
C ARG A 83 -24.91 -14.57 22.98
N GLY A 84 -25.56 -14.13 21.89
CA GLY A 84 -27.02 -13.96 21.84
C GLY A 84 -27.55 -12.69 22.49
N ARG A 85 -26.69 -11.81 23.02
CA ARG A 85 -27.07 -10.50 23.56
C ARG A 85 -26.63 -9.39 22.61
N LEU A 86 -27.47 -8.37 22.46
CA LEU A 86 -27.12 -7.14 21.75
C LEU A 86 -26.19 -6.31 22.65
N VAL A 87 -24.96 -6.06 22.20
CA VAL A 87 -23.96 -5.30 22.96
C VAL A 87 -23.72 -3.93 22.34
N LEU A 88 -23.85 -3.82 21.01
CA LEU A 88 -23.66 -2.58 20.27
C LEU A 88 -24.93 -2.22 19.49
N ASP A 89 -25.57 -1.11 19.88
CA ASP A 89 -26.57 -0.42 19.06
C ASP A 89 -25.84 0.30 17.90
N MET A 90 -25.69 -0.38 16.77
CA MET A 90 -24.93 0.13 15.61
C MET A 90 -25.53 1.41 15.02
N GLU A 91 -26.81 1.69 15.26
CA GLU A 91 -27.47 2.96 14.89
C GLU A 91 -26.98 4.15 15.72
N LYS A 92 -26.90 4.00 17.05
CA LYS A 92 -26.48 5.10 17.95
C LYS A 92 -25.02 5.50 17.72
N LYS A 93 -24.17 4.53 17.38
CA LYS A 93 -22.73 4.76 17.13
C LYS A 93 -22.45 5.61 15.89
N LYS A 94 -23.28 5.51 14.84
CA LYS A 94 -23.12 6.34 13.63
C LYS A 94 -23.32 7.83 13.93
N ARG A 95 -24.25 8.14 14.83
CA ARG A 95 -24.60 9.52 15.23
C ARG A 95 -23.48 10.22 16.00
N GLN A 96 -22.74 9.49 16.84
CA GLN A 96 -21.65 10.07 17.65
C GLN A 96 -20.36 10.32 16.85
N ARG A 97 -20.15 9.59 15.75
CA ARG A 97 -18.93 9.71 14.94
C ARG A 97 -18.97 10.84 13.91
N ARG A 98 -20.17 11.30 13.57
CA ARG A 98 -20.38 12.49 12.76
C ARG A 98 -20.93 13.56 13.69
N PRO A 99 -20.07 14.39 14.33
CA PRO A 99 -20.61 15.62 14.89
C PRO A 99 -21.29 16.35 13.75
N GLU A 100 -22.58 16.62 13.91
CA GLU A 100 -23.34 17.49 13.02
C GLU A 100 -22.59 18.83 13.05
N ALA A 101 -21.99 19.20 11.91
CA ALA A 101 -21.31 20.47 11.70
C ALA A 101 -22.31 21.51 11.21
#